data_AF-A0A2S4A1B6-F1
#
_entry.id   AF-A0A2S4A1B6-F1
#
_cell.length_a   1.000
_cell.length_b   1.000
_cell.length_c   1.000
_cell.angle_alpha   90.00
_cell.angle_beta   90.00
_cell.angle_gamma   90.00
#
_symmetry.space_group_name_H-M   'P 1'
#
loop_
_entity.id
_entity.type
_entity.pdbx_description
1 polymer ?
#
loop_
_entity_poly.entity_id
_entity_poly.type
_entity_poly.pdbx_seq_one_letter_code
_entity_poly.pdbx_strand_id
1 'polypeptide(L)'
;MESQLENPRDPASVRESLKAISTDRDRIGERVTAETWWVAPAQGLGAALIIVAPAAGLAWAWLPFVLSMGIFIGVEVLFRKRSGLGITRPAGPRGLWLLVALFVIIFFSLMISLVLALLGLIGWIVGVAVAAGVATALIIVEYDRAYAAEVRHAG
;
A
#
# COMPACT_ATOMS: atom_id res chain seq x y z
N MET A 1 -18.36 40.53 -41.26
CA MET A 1 -17.87 39.19 -41.64
C MET A 1 -17.39 38.51 -40.37
N GLU A 2 -18.27 38.24 -39.40
CA GLU A 2 -19.22 37.11 -39.36
C GLU A 2 -18.52 35.74 -39.38
N SER A 3 -18.24 35.29 -38.15
CA SER A 3 -18.47 33.94 -37.61
C SER A 3 -18.13 32.70 -38.45
N GLN A 4 -17.01 32.06 -38.08
CA GLN A 4 -16.80 30.61 -38.19
C GLN A 4 -16.31 30.10 -36.83
N LEU A 5 -17.12 30.31 -35.79
CA LEU A 5 -17.04 29.58 -34.53
C LEU A 5 -17.77 28.24 -34.71
N GLU A 6 -17.21 27.37 -35.53
CA GLU A 6 -17.64 25.97 -35.60
C GLU A 6 -16.75 25.17 -34.65
N ASN A 7 -17.02 25.30 -33.35
CA ASN A 7 -16.64 24.27 -32.38
C ASN A 7 -17.93 23.55 -31.96
N PRO A 8 -18.49 22.69 -32.82
CA PRO A 8 -19.45 21.73 -32.33
C PRO A 8 -18.67 20.85 -31.36
N ARG A 9 -19.09 20.83 -30.10
CA ARG A 9 -18.77 19.78 -29.14
C ARG A 9 -19.20 18.47 -29.78
N ASP A 10 -18.34 17.89 -30.62
CA ASP A 10 -18.63 16.67 -31.33
C ASP A 10 -18.74 15.58 -30.25
N PRO A 11 -19.92 15.00 -30.04
CA PRO A 11 -20.08 13.93 -29.06
C PRO A 11 -19.17 12.74 -29.37
N ALA A 12 -18.71 12.57 -30.63
CA ALA A 12 -17.70 11.57 -30.97
C ALA A 12 -16.31 11.93 -30.41
N SER A 13 -15.87 13.19 -30.55
CA SER A 13 -14.60 13.68 -29.97
C SER A 13 -14.57 13.59 -28.44
N VAL A 14 -15.70 13.87 -27.78
CA VAL A 14 -15.83 13.71 -26.32
C VAL A 14 -15.76 12.23 -25.91
N ARG A 15 -16.44 11.34 -26.65
CA ARG A 15 -16.36 9.88 -26.40
C ARG A 15 -14.96 9.32 -26.63
N GLU A 16 -14.26 9.81 -27.65
CA GLU A 16 -12.89 9.39 -27.95
C GLU A 16 -11.91 9.86 -26.86
N SER A 17 -12.04 11.10 -26.39
CA SER A 17 -11.26 11.62 -25.27
C SER A 17 -11.52 10.86 -23.97
N LEU A 18 -12.79 10.54 -23.67
CA LEU A 18 -13.15 9.72 -22.51
C LEU A 18 -12.60 8.29 -22.62
N LYS A 19 -12.61 7.70 -23.83
CA LYS A 19 -12.05 6.38 -24.09
C LYS A 19 -10.51 6.37 -23.96
N ALA A 20 -9.84 7.43 -24.37
CA ALA A 20 -8.41 7.59 -24.15
C ALA A 20 -8.07 7.67 -22.66
N ILE A 21 -8.86 8.43 -21.88
CA ILE A 21 -8.71 8.52 -20.42
C ILE A 21 -8.98 7.17 -19.74
N SER A 22 -10.02 6.42 -20.14
CA SER A 22 -10.30 5.11 -19.56
C SER A 22 -9.18 4.10 -19.86
N THR A 23 -8.63 4.14 -21.07
CA THR A 23 -7.52 3.26 -21.48
C THR A 23 -6.24 3.56 -20.70
N ASP A 24 -5.94 4.84 -20.44
CA ASP A 24 -4.78 5.23 -19.64
C ASP A 24 -4.93 4.81 -18.16
N ARG A 25 -6.15 4.96 -17.61
CA ARG A 25 -6.49 4.49 -16.26
C ARG A 25 -6.33 2.98 -16.09
N ASP A 26 -6.77 2.19 -17.07
CA ASP A 26 -6.56 0.73 -17.06
C ASP A 26 -5.08 0.37 -17.04
N ARG A 27 -4.28 1.06 -17.86
CA ARG A 27 -2.83 0.86 -17.92
C ARG A 27 -2.12 1.22 -16.62
N ILE A 28 -2.59 2.26 -15.92
CA ILE A 28 -2.11 2.62 -14.58
C ILE A 28 -2.45 1.53 -13.56
N GLY A 29 -3.70 1.05 -13.54
CA GLY A 29 -4.14 -0.02 -12.65
C GLY A 29 -3.35 -1.32 -12.83
N GLU A 30 -3.05 -1.69 -14.08
CA GLU A 30 -2.22 -2.85 -14.39
C GLU A 30 -0.77 -2.69 -13.91
N ARG A 31 -0.16 -1.51 -14.09
CA ARG A 31 1.20 -1.24 -13.62
C ARG A 31 1.32 -1.27 -12.10
N VAL A 32 0.33 -0.72 -11.39
CA VAL A 32 0.29 -0.76 -9.92
C VAL A 32 0.19 -2.22 -9.45
N THR A 33 -0.74 -2.99 -10.02
CA THR A 33 -0.94 -4.41 -9.68
C THR A 33 0.31 -5.26 -10.01
N ALA A 34 1.03 -4.91 -11.06
CA ALA A 34 2.27 -5.57 -11.47
C ALA A 34 3.46 -5.28 -10.56
N GLU A 35 3.39 -4.28 -9.67
CA GLU A 35 4.42 -4.03 -8.65
C GLU A 35 4.03 -4.59 -7.28
N THR A 36 2.73 -4.80 -7.02
CA THR A 36 2.20 -5.37 -5.77
C THR A 36 2.90 -6.66 -5.34
N TRP A 37 3.29 -7.54 -6.28
CA TRP A 37 3.87 -8.85 -5.95
C TRP A 37 5.19 -8.77 -5.18
N TRP A 38 5.96 -7.69 -5.31
CA TRP A 38 7.20 -7.49 -4.56
C TRP A 38 7.02 -6.44 -3.44
N VAL A 39 6.16 -5.44 -3.65
CA VAL A 39 5.85 -4.39 -2.66
C VAL A 39 5.18 -4.98 -1.42
N ALA A 40 4.13 -5.79 -1.61
CA ALA A 40 3.35 -6.36 -0.51
C ALA A 40 4.18 -7.24 0.45
N PRO A 41 4.96 -8.24 -0.03
CA PRO A 41 5.79 -9.04 0.87
C PRO A 41 6.90 -8.22 1.53
N ALA A 42 7.47 -7.22 0.83
CA ALA A 42 8.49 -6.35 1.42
C ALA A 42 7.91 -5.50 2.56
N GLN A 43 6.76 -4.87 2.37
CA GLN A 43 6.11 -4.11 3.44
C GLN A 43 5.62 -5.01 4.58
N GLY A 44 5.16 -6.23 4.28
CA GLY A 44 4.85 -7.24 5.28
C GLY A 44 6.06 -7.61 6.15
N LEU A 45 7.24 -7.77 5.53
CA LEU A 45 8.51 -7.98 6.24
C LEU A 45 8.88 -6.75 7.10
N GLY A 46 8.71 -5.54 6.58
CA GLY A 46 8.91 -4.30 7.33
C GLY A 46 8.04 -4.27 8.60
N ALA A 47 6.75 -4.60 8.48
CA ALA A 47 5.84 -4.65 9.62
C ALA A 47 6.24 -5.74 10.63
N ALA A 48 6.59 -6.94 10.16
CA ALA A 48 7.04 -8.04 11.01
C ALA A 48 8.29 -7.65 11.83
N LEU A 49 9.23 -6.91 11.24
CA LEU A 49 10.43 -6.43 11.94
C LEU A 49 10.10 -5.44 13.07
N ILE A 50 9.13 -4.54 12.90
CA ILE A 50 8.68 -3.66 13.99
C ILE A 50 8.11 -4.51 15.13
N ILE A 51 7.30 -5.50 14.79
CA ILE A 51 6.57 -6.30 15.77
C ILE A 51 7.50 -7.26 16.50
N VAL A 52 8.55 -7.76 15.87
CA VAL A 52 9.54 -8.63 16.52
C VAL A 52 10.54 -7.85 17.38
N ALA A 53 10.62 -6.53 17.25
CA ALA A 53 11.61 -5.71 17.95
C ALA A 53 11.68 -5.92 19.47
N PRO A 54 10.56 -6.10 20.21
CA PRO A 54 10.59 -6.42 21.64
C PRO A 54 11.35 -7.72 21.99
N ALA A 55 11.40 -8.71 21.07
CA ALA A 55 12.13 -9.96 21.28
C ALA A 55 13.66 -9.76 21.32
N ALA A 56 14.18 -8.70 20.70
CA ALA A 56 15.60 -8.36 20.73
C ALA A 56 16.03 -7.70 22.07
N GLY A 57 15.06 -7.30 22.90
CA GLY A 57 15.30 -6.53 24.11
C GLY A 57 15.61 -5.06 23.84
N LEU A 58 15.50 -4.23 24.88
CA LEU A 58 15.54 -2.76 24.74
C LEU A 58 16.87 -2.24 24.14
N ALA A 59 17.99 -2.91 24.42
CA ALA A 59 19.31 -2.54 23.92
C ALA A 59 19.50 -2.79 22.42
N TRP A 60 18.75 -3.74 21.84
CA TRP A 60 18.92 -4.15 20.43
C TRP A 60 17.67 -3.91 19.57
N ALA A 61 16.56 -3.47 20.17
CA ALA A 61 15.31 -3.16 19.46
C ALA A 61 15.46 -2.09 18.35
N TRP A 62 16.49 -1.25 18.44
CA TRP A 62 16.79 -0.26 17.39
C TRP A 62 17.17 -0.91 16.06
N LEU A 63 17.77 -2.10 16.05
CA LEU A 63 18.25 -2.77 14.85
C LEU A 63 17.10 -3.24 13.93
N PRO A 64 16.11 -4.02 14.41
CA PRO A 64 14.95 -4.37 13.59
C PRO A 64 14.11 -3.14 13.21
N PHE A 65 14.07 -2.11 14.06
CA PHE A 65 13.42 -0.84 13.72
C PHE A 65 14.09 -0.13 12.53
N VAL A 66 15.43 0.01 12.54
CA VAL A 66 16.19 0.61 11.43
C VAL A 66 16.05 -0.21 10.15
N LEU A 67 16.10 -1.54 10.25
CA LEU A 67 15.87 -2.43 9.09
C LEU A 67 14.47 -2.25 8.51
N SER A 68 13.44 -2.20 9.36
CA SER A 68 12.07 -1.95 8.94
C SER A 68 11.93 -0.60 8.22
N MET A 69 12.49 0.47 8.79
CA MET A 69 12.47 1.79 8.18
C MET A 69 13.18 1.79 6.83
N GLY A 70 14.33 1.11 6.72
CA GLY A 70 15.04 0.93 5.46
C GLY A 70 14.22 0.20 4.40
N ILE A 71 13.43 -0.79 4.80
CA ILE A 71 12.50 -1.49 3.90
C ILE A 71 11.38 -0.55 3.44
N PHE A 72 10.71 0.16 4.34
CA PHE A 72 9.61 1.07 3.95
C PHE A 72 10.09 2.17 3.01
N ILE A 73 11.21 2.83 3.35
CA ILE A 73 11.81 3.85 2.49
C ILE A 73 12.28 3.25 1.17
N GLY A 74 12.93 2.08 1.20
CA GLY A 74 13.43 1.40 0.01
C GLY A 74 12.32 1.00 -0.95
N VAL A 75 11.21 0.46 -0.42
CA VAL A 75 10.02 0.13 -1.19
C VAL A 75 9.44 1.40 -1.83
N GLU A 76 9.25 2.46 -1.05
CA GLU A 76 8.69 3.74 -1.56
C GLU A 76 9.57 4.34 -2.68
N VAL A 77 10.89 4.38 -2.48
CA VAL A 77 11.84 4.93 -3.45
C VAL A 77 11.89 4.06 -4.71
N LEU A 78 11.94 2.73 -4.56
CA LEU A 78 12.01 1.81 -5.69
C LEU A 78 10.70 1.79 -6.48
N PHE A 79 9.55 1.84 -5.78
CA PHE A 79 8.23 1.95 -6.38
C PHE A 79 8.10 3.24 -7.19
N ARG A 80 8.48 4.40 -6.62
CA ARG A 80 8.49 5.67 -7.35
C ARG A 80 9.41 5.64 -8.57
N LYS A 81 10.58 5.01 -8.43
CA LYS A 81 11.57 4.90 -9.52
C LYS A 81 11.09 3.98 -10.66
N ARG A 82 10.37 2.90 -10.36
CA ARG A 82 9.88 1.93 -11.36
C ARG A 82 8.54 2.32 -11.97
N SER A 83 7.58 2.73 -11.16
CA SER A 83 6.24 3.08 -11.63
C SER A 83 6.19 4.48 -12.25
N GLY A 84 7.06 5.41 -11.81
CA GLY A 84 7.00 6.82 -12.17
C GLY A 84 5.80 7.55 -11.56
N LEU A 85 5.04 6.89 -10.67
CA LEU A 85 3.81 7.40 -10.08
C LEU A 85 4.03 7.82 -8.63
N GLY A 86 3.60 9.03 -8.29
CA GLY A 86 3.54 9.51 -6.91
C GLY A 86 2.11 9.37 -6.39
N ILE A 87 1.79 8.27 -5.71
CA ILE A 87 0.49 8.11 -5.05
C ILE A 87 0.51 8.95 -3.78
N THR A 88 -0.11 10.13 -3.82
CA THR A 88 -0.14 11.09 -2.69
C THR A 88 -1.49 11.13 -1.98
N ARG A 89 -2.51 10.47 -2.53
CA ARG A 89 -3.85 10.41 -1.93
C ARG A 89 -4.44 9.00 -2.06
N PRO A 90 -5.11 8.49 -1.01
CA PRO A 90 -5.94 7.29 -1.15
C PRO A 90 -7.08 7.57 -2.15
N ALA A 91 -7.32 6.66 -3.09
CA ALA A 91 -8.28 6.87 -4.18
C ALA A 91 -9.76 6.84 -3.75
N GLY A 92 -10.07 6.38 -2.54
CA GLY A 92 -11.46 6.27 -2.11
C GLY A 92 -11.67 5.87 -0.64
N PRO A 93 -12.94 5.82 -0.18
CA PRO A 93 -13.29 5.49 1.19
C PRO A 93 -12.88 4.07 1.61
N ARG A 94 -12.78 3.10 0.67
CA ARG A 94 -12.23 1.77 0.99
C ARG A 94 -10.74 1.82 1.30
N GLY A 95 -9.98 2.66 0.61
CA GLY A 95 -8.57 2.90 0.89
C GLY A 95 -8.35 3.45 2.31
N LEU A 96 -9.25 4.31 2.79
CA LEU A 96 -9.23 4.80 4.17
C LEU A 96 -9.47 3.66 5.19
N TRP A 97 -10.48 2.80 4.94
CA TRP A 97 -10.77 1.65 5.79
C TRP A 97 -9.60 0.67 5.86
N LEU A 98 -8.92 0.40 4.74
CA LEU A 98 -7.75 -0.46 4.70
C LEU A 98 -6.55 0.15 5.44
N LEU A 99 -6.37 1.48 5.36
CA LEU A 99 -5.36 2.18 6.15
C LEU A 99 -5.64 2.08 7.66
N VAL A 100 -6.91 2.23 8.07
CA VAL A 100 -7.34 2.04 9.46
C VAL A 100 -7.11 0.59 9.90
N ALA A 101 -7.48 -0.38 9.07
CA ALA A 101 -7.26 -1.80 9.36
C ALA A 101 -5.77 -2.14 9.54
N LEU A 102 -4.91 -1.59 8.67
CA LEU A 102 -3.47 -1.75 8.76
C LEU A 102 -2.92 -1.16 10.06
N PHE A 103 -3.34 0.07 10.41
CA PHE A 103 -2.94 0.72 11.66
C PHE A 103 -3.35 -0.10 12.88
N VAL A 104 -4.61 -0.56 12.92
CA VAL A 104 -5.15 -1.39 13.99
C VAL A 104 -4.33 -2.68 14.14
N ILE A 105 -4.08 -3.41 13.05
CA ILE A 105 -3.31 -4.66 13.11
C ILE A 105 -1.90 -4.42 13.62
N ILE A 106 -1.17 -3.47 13.04
CA ILE A 106 0.22 -3.19 13.47
C ILE A 106 0.25 -2.76 14.94
N PHE A 107 -0.65 -1.88 15.34
CA PHE A 107 -0.72 -1.38 16.71
C PHE A 107 -1.02 -2.50 17.72
N PHE A 108 -2.08 -3.28 17.51
CA PHE A 108 -2.43 -4.36 18.42
C PHE A 108 -1.40 -5.49 18.40
N SER A 109 -0.83 -5.84 17.25
CA SER A 109 0.25 -6.84 17.19
C SER A 109 1.50 -6.38 17.94
N LEU A 110 1.85 -5.10 17.86
CA LEU A 110 2.95 -4.55 18.65
C LEU A 110 2.65 -4.57 20.16
N MET A 111 1.42 -4.21 20.56
CA MET A 111 1.00 -4.28 21.97
C MET A 111 1.05 -5.72 22.50
N ILE A 112 0.53 -6.69 21.74
CA ILE A 112 0.60 -8.11 22.08
C ILE A 112 2.06 -8.56 22.21
N SER A 113 2.91 -8.16 21.26
CA SER A 113 4.35 -8.48 21.28
C SER A 113 5.04 -7.93 22.53
N LEU A 114 4.73 -6.70 22.94
CA LEU A 114 5.26 -6.10 24.17
C LEU A 114 4.81 -6.87 25.41
N VAL A 115 3.53 -7.23 25.50
CA VAL A 115 3.02 -8.04 26.62
C VAL A 115 3.71 -9.40 26.66
N LEU A 116 3.87 -10.08 25.51
CA LEU A 116 4.57 -11.36 25.44
C LEU A 116 6.05 -11.24 25.85
N ALA A 117 6.72 -10.14 25.47
CA ALA A 117 8.09 -9.87 25.88
C ALA A 117 8.19 -9.69 27.40
N LEU A 118 7.26 -8.96 28.02
CA LEU A 118 7.20 -8.78 29.47
C LEU A 118 6.94 -10.11 30.21
N LEU A 119 6.21 -11.03 29.59
CA LEU A 119 5.96 -12.38 30.11
C LEU A 119 7.08 -13.39 29.81
N GLY A 120 8.14 -12.98 29.10
CA GLY A 120 9.25 -13.87 28.71
C GLY A 120 8.90 -14.89 27.62
N LEU A 121 7.76 -14.73 26.95
CA LEU A 121 7.23 -15.66 25.93
C LEU A 121 7.78 -15.34 24.53
N ILE A 122 9.10 -15.32 24.39
CA ILE A 122 9.80 -14.84 23.18
C ILE A 122 9.41 -15.65 21.93
N GLY A 123 9.18 -16.96 22.06
CA GLY A 123 8.77 -17.81 20.93
C GLY A 123 7.43 -17.38 20.31
N TRP A 124 6.50 -16.86 21.10
CA TRP A 124 5.20 -16.39 20.62
C TRP A 124 5.28 -15.05 19.89
N ILE A 125 6.28 -14.23 20.20
CA ILE A 125 6.51 -12.94 19.51
C ILE A 125 6.77 -13.17 18.02
N VAL A 126 7.57 -14.19 17.68
CA VAL A 126 7.84 -14.55 16.28
C VAL A 126 6.56 -14.95 15.56
N GLY A 127 5.68 -15.73 16.22
CA GLY A 127 4.38 -16.10 15.67
C GLY A 127 3.49 -14.89 15.37
N VAL A 128 3.41 -13.95 16.32
CA VAL A 128 2.64 -12.70 16.14
C VAL A 128 3.24 -11.83 15.02
N ALA A 129 4.56 -11.73 14.95
CA ALA A 129 5.25 -10.97 13.91
C ALA A 129 5.01 -11.55 12.51
N VAL A 130 5.10 -12.88 12.35
CA VAL A 130 4.80 -13.55 11.07
C VAL A 130 3.34 -13.37 10.69
N ALA A 131 2.40 -13.60 11.62
CA ALA A 131 0.98 -13.43 11.36
C ALA A 131 0.64 -12.01 10.92
N ALA A 132 1.17 -11.00 11.61
CA ALA A 132 0.95 -9.60 11.28
C ALA A 132 1.63 -9.18 9.96
N GLY A 133 2.82 -9.71 9.67
CA GLY A 133 3.50 -9.48 8.39
C GLY A 133 2.72 -10.05 7.20
N VAL A 134 2.19 -11.27 7.35
CA VAL A 134 1.30 -11.89 6.33
C VAL A 134 0.00 -11.09 6.20
N ALA A 135 -0.64 -10.72 7.31
CA ALA A 135 -1.86 -9.90 7.27
C ALA A 135 -1.62 -8.56 6.57
N THR A 136 -0.49 -7.90 6.85
CA THR A 136 -0.07 -6.66 6.19
C THR A 136 0.08 -6.86 4.69
N ALA A 137 0.80 -7.90 4.26
CA ALA A 137 0.99 -8.20 2.84
C ALA A 137 -0.36 -8.44 2.14
N LEU A 138 -1.28 -9.18 2.76
CA LEU A 138 -2.61 -9.43 2.20
C LEU A 138 -3.45 -8.15 2.10
N ILE A 139 -3.40 -7.27 3.10
CA ILE A 139 -4.10 -5.97 3.07
C ILE A 139 -3.58 -5.10 1.93
N ILE A 140 -2.27 -5.10 1.69
CA ILE A 140 -1.68 -4.34 0.59
C ILE A 140 -2.12 -4.90 -0.77
N VAL A 141 -2.13 -6.22 -0.92
CA VAL A 141 -2.66 -6.87 -2.14
C VAL A 141 -4.12 -6.48 -2.38
N GLU A 142 -4.95 -6.50 -1.33
CA GLU A 142 -6.36 -6.15 -1.44
C GLU A 142 -6.56 -4.65 -1.67
N TYR A 143 -5.70 -3.79 -1.09
CA TYR A 143 -5.68 -2.35 -1.36
C TYR A 143 -5.40 -2.06 -2.82
N ASP A 144 -4.38 -2.68 -3.42
CA ASP A 144 -4.04 -2.46 -4.82
C ASP A 144 -5.15 -2.96 -5.76
N ARG A 145 -5.82 -4.07 -5.40
CA ARG A 145 -7.00 -4.57 -6.13
C ARG A 145 -8.19 -3.63 -6.02
N ALA A 146 -8.49 -3.16 -4.81
CA ALA A 146 -9.57 -2.20 -4.58
C ALA A 146 -9.30 -0.88 -5.31
N TYR A 147 -8.04 -0.41 -5.30
CA TYR A 147 -7.60 0.77 -6.03
C TYR A 147 -7.79 0.59 -7.54
N ALA A 148 -7.37 -0.55 -8.11
CA ALA A 148 -7.59 -0.86 -9.53
C ALA A 148 -9.08 -0.90 -9.89
N ALA A 149 -9.93 -1.44 -9.00
CA ALA A 149 -11.38 -1.47 -9.21
C ALA A 149 -12.03 -0.08 -9.10
N GLU A 150 -11.62 0.75 -8.14
CA GLU A 150 -12.14 2.11 -7.95
C GLU A 150 -11.73 3.04 -9.10
N VAL A 151 -10.48 2.95 -9.56
CA VAL A 151 -10.01 3.71 -10.75
C VAL A 151 -10.79 3.33 -12.01
N ARG A 152 -11.22 2.07 -12.12
CA ARG A 152 -12.07 1.57 -13.21
C ARG A 152 -13.53 1.98 -13.10
N HIS A 153 -14.03 2.34 -11.92
CA HIS A 153 -15.45 2.62 -11.67
C HIS A 153 -15.76 4.09 -11.34
N ALA A 154 -14.76 4.93 -11.10
CA ALA A 154 -14.93 6.39 -11.02
C ALA A 154 -15.21 6.99 -12.42
N GLY A 155 -16.43 6.78 -12.91
CA GLY A 155 -17.04 7.38 -14.10
C GLY A 155 -18.29 8.15 -13.73
#